data_AF-A0A8C6UFB0-F1
#
_entry.id   AF-A0A8C6UFB0-F1
#
_cell.length_a   1.000
_cell.length_b   1.000
_cell.length_c   1.000
_cell.angle_alpha   90.00
_cell.angle_beta   90.00
_cell.angle_gamma   90.00
#
_symmetry.space_group_name_H-M   'P 1'
#
loop_
_entity.id
_entity.type
_entity.pdbx_description
1 polymer ?
#
loop_
_entity_poly.entity_id
_entity_poly.type
_entity_poly.pdbx_seq_one_letter_code
_entity_poly.pdbx_strand_id
1 'polypeptide(L)'
;MTFDVRQVELMPLQQRKLTFDSHAVVTQLQNHGFDKAQAELIVSALVTLTTANMDMVYKDMVTKSHQEIALQQIMAHLDSIRKDMVILEKSEFASLRAENTEEAQKVRAEAKLDINLESSRVLDMFTDQEKKLMEAGTDFQTKKSDLDHDYMEINKKIDLEVASLKTLLESLKLETVRYLAATVFCCVALVLGVYRFWK
;
A
#
# COMPACT_ATOMS: atom_id res chain seq x y z
N MET A 1 6.18 25.32 -30.60
CA MET A 1 4.97 25.37 -31.44
C MET A 1 5.22 26.36 -32.56
N THR A 2 5.59 25.87 -33.73
CA THR A 2 5.70 26.66 -34.96
C THR A 2 4.30 26.84 -35.51
N PHE A 3 3.71 28.01 -35.32
CA PHE A 3 2.47 28.37 -36.02
C PHE A 3 2.82 28.50 -37.51
N ASP A 4 2.38 27.51 -38.31
CA ASP A 4 2.46 27.57 -39.77
C ASP A 4 1.42 28.59 -40.25
N VAL A 5 1.77 29.86 -40.16
CA VAL A 5 0.96 30.96 -40.67
C VAL A 5 1.04 30.87 -42.19
N ARG A 6 0.16 30.07 -42.80
CA ARG A 6 -0.01 30.07 -44.25
C ARG A 6 -0.42 31.48 -44.65
N GLN A 7 0.50 32.23 -45.25
CA GLN A 7 0.19 33.49 -45.90
C GLN A 7 -0.77 33.20 -47.05
N VAL A 8 -2.04 33.54 -46.84
CA VAL A 8 -3.05 33.41 -47.88
C VAL A 8 -3.00 34.68 -48.73
N GLU A 9 -2.21 34.62 -49.80
CA GLU A 9 -2.26 35.62 -50.87
C GLU A 9 -3.63 35.51 -51.56
N LEU A 10 -4.49 36.49 -51.31
CA LEU A 10 -5.76 36.63 -52.00
C LEU A 10 -5.58 37.50 -53.24
N MET A 11 -6.21 37.04 -54.33
CA MET A 11 -6.19 37.56 -55.70
C MET A 11 -6.27 39.10 -55.83
N PRO A 12 -5.84 39.67 -56.98
CA PRO A 12 -5.82 41.11 -57.20
C PRO A 12 -7.24 41.67 -57.10
N LEU A 13 -7.37 42.89 -56.58
CA LEU A 13 -8.63 43.59 -56.36
C LEU A 13 -9.33 44.04 -57.66
N GLN A 14 -9.59 43.12 -58.58
CA GLN A 14 -10.24 43.35 -59.88
C GLN A 14 -11.69 43.83 -59.78
N GLN A 15 -12.29 43.86 -58.58
CA GLN A 15 -13.63 44.42 -58.34
C GLN A 15 -13.64 45.92 -57.97
N ARG A 16 -12.48 46.61 -58.02
CA ARG A 16 -12.38 48.08 -57.83
C ARG A 16 -12.97 48.87 -59.00
N LYS A 17 -14.26 48.72 -59.27
CA LYS A 17 -14.95 49.61 -60.20
C LYS A 17 -15.60 50.72 -59.37
N LEU A 18 -14.92 51.86 -59.28
CA LEU A 18 -15.51 53.09 -58.76
C LEU A 18 -16.72 53.43 -59.64
N THR A 19 -17.93 53.19 -59.14
CA THR A 19 -19.17 53.58 -59.81
C THR A 19 -19.44 55.05 -59.52
N PHE A 20 -18.68 55.93 -60.16
CA PHE A 20 -18.87 57.36 -60.07
C PHE A 20 -19.38 57.89 -61.41
N ASP A 21 -20.60 58.41 -61.41
CA ASP A 21 -21.21 59.01 -62.60
C ASP A 21 -20.70 60.44 -62.78
N SER A 22 -19.52 60.57 -63.40
CA SER A 22 -18.91 61.86 -63.68
C SER A 22 -19.79 62.77 -64.52
N HIS A 23 -20.59 62.21 -65.42
CA HIS A 23 -21.41 62.98 -66.35
C HIS A 23 -22.59 63.65 -65.65
N ALA A 24 -23.28 62.93 -64.75
CA ALA A 24 -24.37 63.50 -63.96
C ALA A 24 -23.89 64.66 -63.09
N VAL A 25 -22.71 64.53 -62.48
CA VAL A 25 -22.14 65.57 -61.59
C VAL A 25 -21.68 66.80 -62.38
N VAL A 26 -21.04 66.61 -63.54
CA VAL A 26 -20.68 67.73 -64.44
C VAL A 26 -21.93 68.49 -64.88
N THR A 27 -22.99 67.76 -65.29
CA THR A 27 -24.26 68.37 -65.74
C THR A 27 -24.91 69.19 -64.62
N GLN A 28 -24.88 68.68 -63.38
CA GLN A 28 -25.39 69.41 -62.23
C GLN A 28 -24.59 70.69 -61.95
N LEU A 29 -23.26 70.64 -62.01
CA LEU A 29 -22.42 71.82 -61.79
C LEU A 29 -22.65 72.89 -62.85
N GLN A 30 -22.80 72.49 -64.13
CA GLN A 30 -23.14 73.41 -65.21
C GLN A 30 -24.50 74.10 -64.98
N ASN A 31 -25.50 73.35 -64.54
CA ASN A 31 -26.83 73.90 -64.21
C ASN A 31 -26.81 74.89 -63.03
N HIS A 32 -25.77 74.87 -62.21
CA HIS A 32 -25.57 75.78 -61.08
C HIS A 32 -24.61 76.95 -61.40
N GLY A 33 -24.32 77.19 -62.69
CA GLY A 33 -23.59 78.37 -63.14
C GLY A 33 -22.07 78.20 -63.24
N PHE A 34 -21.55 76.97 -63.14
CA PHE A 34 -20.15 76.69 -63.44
C PHE A 34 -19.92 76.54 -64.94
N ASP A 35 -18.80 77.08 -65.43
CA ASP A 35 -18.37 76.80 -66.80
C ASP A 35 -18.04 75.31 -66.97
N LYS A 36 -18.23 74.78 -68.18
CA LYS A 36 -17.99 73.36 -68.49
C LYS A 36 -16.60 72.92 -68.08
N ALA A 37 -15.58 73.73 -68.39
CA ALA A 37 -14.19 73.40 -68.07
C ALA A 37 -13.94 73.38 -66.55
N GLN A 38 -14.59 74.28 -65.79
CA GLN A 38 -14.50 74.32 -64.33
C GLN A 38 -15.20 73.11 -63.69
N ALA A 39 -16.38 72.75 -64.19
CA ALA A 39 -17.14 71.58 -63.72
C ALA A 39 -16.36 70.28 -63.97
N GLU A 40 -15.79 70.11 -65.16
CA GLU A 40 -14.96 68.95 -65.52
C GLU A 40 -13.68 68.86 -64.65
N LEU A 41 -13.02 69.99 -64.38
CA LEU A 41 -11.81 70.03 -63.53
C LEU A 41 -12.13 69.60 -62.09
N ILE A 42 -13.20 70.13 -61.51
CA ILE A 42 -13.64 69.80 -60.15
C ILE A 42 -13.98 68.30 -60.05
N VAL A 43 -14.74 67.79 -61.01
CA VAL A 43 -15.13 66.38 -61.05
C VAL A 43 -13.91 65.47 -61.24
N SER A 44 -12.96 65.85 -62.09
CA SER A 44 -11.72 65.11 -62.28
C SER A 44 -10.88 65.05 -60.99
N ALA A 45 -10.77 66.16 -60.26
CA ALA A 45 -10.08 66.19 -58.96
C ALA A 45 -10.79 65.31 -57.94
N LEU A 46 -12.12 65.33 -57.91
CA LEU A 46 -12.93 64.53 -57.00
C LEU A 46 -12.82 63.03 -57.30
N VAL A 47 -12.85 62.62 -58.57
CA VAL A 47 -12.62 61.23 -58.98
C VAL A 47 -11.22 60.77 -58.57
N THR A 48 -10.21 61.61 -58.78
CA THR A 48 -8.81 61.30 -58.44
C THR A 48 -8.64 61.10 -56.93
N LEU A 49 -9.14 62.04 -56.12
CA LEU A 49 -9.13 61.94 -54.66
C LEU A 49 -9.93 60.74 -54.15
N THR A 50 -11.12 60.50 -54.70
CA THR A 50 -11.97 59.37 -54.29
C THR A 50 -11.30 58.03 -54.62
N THR A 51 -10.65 57.92 -55.78
CA THR A 51 -9.91 56.73 -56.18
C THR A 51 -8.73 56.48 -55.24
N ALA A 52 -7.93 57.51 -54.95
CA ALA A 52 -6.80 57.42 -54.03
C ALA A 52 -7.24 57.05 -52.59
N ASN A 53 -8.33 57.65 -52.10
CA ASN A 53 -8.89 57.33 -50.78
C ASN A 53 -9.42 55.89 -50.72
N MET A 54 -10.11 55.42 -51.77
CA MET A 54 -10.54 54.02 -51.85
C MET A 54 -9.34 53.08 -51.80
N ASP A 55 -8.29 53.32 -52.59
CA ASP A 55 -7.10 52.47 -52.59
C ASP A 55 -6.43 52.37 -51.20
N MET A 56 -6.40 53.48 -50.45
CA MET A 56 -5.88 53.50 -49.08
C MET A 56 -6.77 52.72 -48.10
N VAL A 57 -8.08 52.97 -48.09
CA VAL A 57 -9.02 52.28 -47.19
C VAL A 57 -9.06 50.78 -47.48
N TYR A 58 -9.07 50.36 -48.75
CA TYR A 58 -9.08 48.95 -49.12
C TYR A 58 -7.76 48.23 -48.82
N LYS A 59 -6.64 48.95 -48.72
CA LYS A 59 -5.35 48.36 -48.33
C LYS A 59 -5.37 47.94 -46.85
N ASP A 60 -6.02 48.74 -46.00
CA ASP A 60 -6.06 48.51 -44.56
C ASP A 60 -7.32 47.75 -44.10
N MET A 61 -8.31 47.60 -44.98
CA MET A 61 -9.52 46.83 -44.71
C MET A 61 -9.31 45.32 -44.82
N VAL A 62 -9.98 44.59 -43.93
CA VAL A 62 -10.12 43.14 -44.00
C VAL A 62 -11.37 42.79 -44.81
N THR A 63 -11.21 41.97 -45.84
CA THR A 63 -12.33 41.50 -46.67
C THR A 63 -13.05 40.33 -46.01
N LYS A 64 -14.34 40.13 -46.33
CA LYS A 64 -15.10 38.97 -45.84
C LYS A 64 -14.42 37.64 -46.17
N SER A 65 -13.84 37.51 -47.36
CA SER A 65 -13.07 36.33 -47.75
C SER A 65 -11.86 36.10 -46.85
N HIS A 66 -11.16 37.17 -46.44
CA HIS A 66 -10.04 37.07 -45.50
C HIS A 66 -10.50 36.61 -44.11
N GLN A 67 -11.65 37.09 -43.65
CA GLN A 67 -12.25 36.66 -42.38
C GLN A 67 -12.72 35.19 -42.42
N GLU A 68 -13.32 34.73 -43.51
CA GLU A 68 -13.75 33.34 -43.68
C GLU A 68 -12.57 32.36 -43.67
N ILE A 69 -11.46 32.73 -44.32
CA ILE A 69 -10.23 31.93 -44.32
C ILE A 69 -9.62 31.85 -42.91
N ALA A 70 -9.54 32.98 -42.21
CA ALA A 70 -9.05 32.99 -40.83
C ALA A 70 -9.91 32.11 -39.91
N LEU A 71 -11.24 32.16 -40.07
CA LEU A 71 -12.16 31.28 -39.34
C LEU A 71 -11.93 29.79 -39.69
N GLN A 72 -11.76 29.45 -40.97
CA GLN A 72 -11.46 28.07 -41.37
C GLN A 72 -10.14 27.57 -40.77
N GLN A 73 -9.11 28.40 -40.70
CA GLN A 73 -7.85 28.05 -40.03
C GLN A 73 -8.06 27.80 -38.54
N ILE A 74 -8.77 28.69 -37.84
CA ILE A 74 -9.11 28.52 -36.42
C ILE A 74 -9.89 27.22 -36.19
N MET A 75 -10.88 26.93 -37.04
CA MET A 75 -11.66 25.69 -36.96
C MET A 75 -10.79 24.45 -37.15
N ALA A 76 -9.88 24.45 -38.12
CA ALA A 76 -8.96 23.34 -38.35
C ALA A 76 -8.03 23.09 -37.15
N HIS A 77 -7.53 24.16 -36.52
CA HIS A 77 -6.74 24.04 -35.28
C HIS A 77 -7.57 23.48 -34.12
N LEU A 78 -8.82 23.92 -33.96
CA LEU A 78 -9.73 23.42 -32.92
C LEU A 78 -10.02 21.92 -33.14
N ASP A 79 -10.23 21.50 -34.38
CA ASP A 79 -10.45 20.09 -34.71
C ASP A 79 -9.20 19.24 -34.44
N SER A 80 -7.99 19.78 -34.62
CA SER A 80 -6.75 19.10 -34.22
C SER A 80 -6.69 18.92 -32.70
N ILE A 81 -6.92 19.99 -31.93
CA ILE A 81 -6.92 19.93 -30.46
C ILE A 81 -7.96 18.93 -29.94
N ARG A 82 -9.15 18.88 -30.56
CA ARG A 82 -10.19 17.90 -30.20
C ARG A 82 -9.71 16.47 -30.44
N LYS A 83 -8.99 16.20 -31.53
CA LYS A 83 -8.42 14.87 -31.79
C LYS A 83 -7.39 14.50 -30.73
N ASP A 84 -6.49 15.41 -30.40
CA ASP A 84 -5.46 15.19 -29.39
C ASP A 84 -6.08 14.88 -28.02
N MET A 85 -7.12 15.61 -27.61
CA MET A 85 -7.89 15.34 -26.39
C MET A 85 -8.50 13.93 -26.39
N VAL A 86 -9.13 13.51 -27.49
CA VAL A 86 -9.72 12.16 -27.59
C VAL A 86 -8.65 11.06 -27.55
N ILE A 87 -7.47 11.30 -28.14
CA ILE A 87 -6.34 10.37 -28.07
C ILE A 87 -5.86 10.25 -26.64
N LEU A 88 -5.70 11.37 -25.93
CA LEU A 88 -5.31 11.41 -24.52
C LEU A 88 -6.29 10.61 -23.64
N GLU A 89 -7.58 10.88 -23.79
CA GLU A 89 -8.66 10.21 -23.03
C GLU A 89 -8.72 8.70 -23.29
N LYS A 90 -8.40 8.24 -24.50
CA LYS A 90 -8.46 6.81 -24.83
C LYS A 90 -7.16 6.08 -24.52
N SER A 91 -6.02 6.70 -24.80
CA SER A 91 -4.71 6.05 -24.72
C SER A 91 -4.15 6.11 -23.30
N GLU A 92 -4.03 7.32 -22.74
CA GLU A 92 -3.32 7.50 -21.48
C GLU A 92 -4.15 7.04 -20.29
N PHE A 93 -5.46 7.30 -20.28
CA PHE A 93 -6.32 6.79 -19.21
C PHE A 93 -6.46 5.27 -19.23
N ALA A 94 -6.53 4.64 -20.42
CA ALA A 94 -6.57 3.18 -20.49
C ALA A 94 -5.24 2.57 -19.99
N SER A 95 -4.11 3.17 -20.38
CA SER A 95 -2.80 2.75 -19.89
C SER A 95 -2.66 2.92 -18.37
N LEU A 96 -2.99 4.10 -17.84
CA LEU A 96 -2.93 4.39 -16.40
C LEU A 96 -3.86 3.48 -15.58
N ARG A 97 -5.04 3.14 -16.14
CA ARG A 97 -5.95 2.21 -15.49
C ARG A 97 -5.41 0.79 -15.49
N ALA A 98 -4.82 0.34 -16.59
CA ALA A 98 -4.19 -0.98 -16.69
C ALA A 98 -3.02 -1.08 -15.70
N GLU A 99 -2.13 -0.09 -15.68
CA GLU A 99 -1.00 0.00 -14.76
C GLU A 99 -1.45 0.00 -13.30
N ASN A 100 -2.44 0.81 -12.92
CA ASN A 100 -3.01 0.80 -11.57
C ASN A 100 -3.59 -0.58 -11.19
N THR A 101 -4.28 -1.24 -12.13
CA THR A 101 -4.83 -2.57 -11.84
C THR A 101 -3.74 -3.62 -11.65
N GLU A 102 -2.67 -3.56 -12.43
CA GLU A 102 -1.52 -4.45 -12.30
C GLU A 102 -0.78 -4.21 -10.98
N GLU A 103 -0.51 -2.95 -10.64
CA GLU A 103 0.16 -2.59 -9.39
C GLU A 103 -0.69 -2.98 -8.16
N ALA A 104 -2.00 -2.76 -8.19
CA ALA A 104 -2.91 -3.21 -7.14
C ALA A 104 -2.93 -4.75 -7.00
N GLN A 105 -2.86 -5.49 -8.11
CA GLN A 105 -2.76 -6.95 -8.08
C GLN A 105 -1.42 -7.40 -7.51
N LYS A 106 -0.32 -6.74 -7.87
CA LYS A 106 1.02 -7.03 -7.37
C LYS A 106 1.11 -6.80 -5.86
N VAL A 107 0.65 -5.65 -5.36
CA VAL A 107 0.60 -5.35 -3.91
C VAL A 107 -0.24 -6.39 -3.17
N ARG A 108 -1.39 -6.79 -3.74
CA ARG A 108 -2.24 -7.84 -3.14
C ARG A 108 -1.55 -9.20 -3.11
N ALA A 109 -0.81 -9.56 -4.16
CA ALA A 109 -0.07 -10.82 -4.23
C ALA A 109 1.10 -10.82 -3.24
N GLU A 110 1.86 -9.72 -3.13
CA GLU A 110 2.94 -9.54 -2.17
C GLU A 110 2.42 -9.62 -0.73
N ALA A 111 1.34 -8.91 -0.40
CA ALA A 111 0.71 -8.98 0.92
C ALA A 111 0.24 -10.41 1.26
N LYS A 112 -0.32 -11.13 0.29
CA LYS A 112 -0.73 -12.53 0.50
C LYS A 112 0.47 -13.44 0.74
N LEU A 113 1.58 -13.23 0.02
CA LEU A 113 2.81 -14.00 0.22
C LEU A 113 3.40 -13.75 1.61
N ASP A 114 3.45 -12.49 2.03
CA ASP A 114 3.98 -12.09 3.33
C ASP A 114 3.18 -12.72 4.49
N ILE A 115 1.84 -12.62 4.44
CA ILE A 115 0.95 -13.27 5.40
C ILE A 115 1.17 -14.79 5.46
N ASN A 116 1.34 -15.45 4.30
CA ASN A 116 1.59 -16.89 4.29
C ASN A 116 2.96 -17.24 4.89
N LEU A 117 3.99 -16.44 4.61
CA LEU A 117 5.32 -16.66 5.15
C LEU A 117 5.33 -16.47 6.68
N GLU A 118 4.66 -15.44 7.18
CA GLU A 118 4.50 -15.20 8.61
C GLU A 118 3.68 -16.30 9.28
N SER A 119 2.57 -16.73 8.65
CA SER A 119 1.76 -17.86 9.13
C SER A 119 2.57 -19.15 9.22
N SER A 120 3.42 -19.42 8.23
CA SER A 120 4.32 -20.58 8.24
C SER A 120 5.34 -20.49 9.40
N ARG A 121 5.91 -19.30 9.63
CA ARG A 121 6.83 -19.08 10.76
C ARG A 121 6.16 -19.29 12.11
N VAL A 122 4.93 -18.81 12.28
CA VAL A 122 4.15 -19.00 13.50
C VAL A 122 3.83 -20.48 13.72
N LEU A 123 3.48 -21.20 12.65
CA LEU A 123 3.23 -22.63 12.72
C LEU A 123 4.49 -23.41 13.14
N ASP A 124 5.64 -23.10 12.53
CA ASP A 124 6.93 -23.72 12.88
C ASP A 124 7.27 -23.47 14.36
N MET A 125 7.10 -22.24 14.85
CA MET A 125 7.29 -21.92 16.27
C MET A 125 6.34 -22.70 17.18
N PHE A 126 5.08 -22.88 16.77
CA PHE A 126 4.11 -23.66 17.53
C PHE A 126 4.52 -25.13 17.60
N THR A 127 4.97 -25.72 16.49
CA THR A 127 5.47 -27.10 16.47
C THR A 127 6.72 -27.29 17.33
N ASP A 128 7.64 -26.30 17.35
CA ASP A 128 8.81 -26.33 18.23
C ASP A 128 8.41 -26.24 19.71
N GLN A 129 7.42 -25.41 20.04
CA GLN A 129 6.87 -25.34 21.40
C GLN A 129 6.18 -26.64 21.82
N GLU A 130 5.40 -27.26 20.95
CA GLU A 130 4.75 -28.54 21.20
C GLU A 130 5.80 -29.64 21.46
N LYS A 131 6.87 -29.66 20.65
CA LYS A 131 7.99 -30.59 20.85
C LYS A 131 8.68 -30.38 22.20
N LYS A 132 9.00 -29.13 22.56
CA LYS A 132 9.61 -28.80 23.87
C LYS A 132 8.70 -29.19 25.03
N LEU A 133 7.38 -29.03 24.88
CA LEU A 133 6.41 -29.45 25.89
C LEU A 133 6.38 -30.97 26.04
N MET A 134 6.45 -31.71 24.93
CA MET A 134 6.54 -33.17 24.94
C MET A 134 7.83 -33.63 25.63
N GLU A 135 8.98 -33.06 25.28
CA GLU A 135 10.28 -33.37 25.91
C GLU A 135 10.26 -33.07 27.41
N ALA A 136 9.75 -31.91 27.83
CA ALA A 136 9.58 -31.58 29.24
C ALA A 136 8.62 -32.54 29.95
N GLY A 137 7.56 -32.98 29.27
CA GLY A 137 6.62 -33.99 29.77
C GLY A 137 7.27 -35.36 29.97
N THR A 138 8.12 -35.80 29.03
CA THR A 138 8.86 -37.06 29.15
C THR A 138 9.94 -37.00 30.23
N ASP A 139 10.66 -35.88 30.34
CA ASP A 139 11.67 -35.66 31.38
C ASP A 139 11.03 -35.65 32.76
N PHE A 140 9.87 -35.01 32.90
CA PHE A 140 9.11 -34.99 34.13
C PHE A 140 8.64 -36.39 34.54
N GLN A 141 8.10 -37.18 33.60
CA GLN A 141 7.71 -38.56 33.86
C GLN A 141 8.90 -39.44 34.27
N THR A 142 10.04 -39.28 33.60
CA THR A 142 11.28 -40.01 33.92
C THR A 142 11.75 -39.69 35.33
N LYS A 143 11.89 -38.39 35.66
CA LYS A 143 12.26 -37.95 37.02
C LYS A 143 11.27 -38.42 38.08
N LYS A 144 9.98 -38.43 37.77
CA LYS A 144 8.96 -38.96 38.67
C LYS A 144 9.15 -40.46 38.93
N SER A 145 9.42 -41.24 37.89
CA SER A 145 9.71 -42.67 38.02
C SER A 145 10.97 -42.93 38.85
N ASP A 146 12.02 -42.16 38.66
CA ASP A 146 13.25 -42.25 39.46
C ASP A 146 12.96 -41.95 40.93
N LEU A 147 12.19 -40.90 41.20
CA LEU A 147 11.80 -40.48 42.55
C LEU A 147 10.92 -41.55 43.23
N ASP A 148 9.96 -42.13 42.51
CA ASP A 148 9.13 -43.24 43.01
C ASP A 148 9.98 -44.50 43.29
N HIS A 149 11.00 -44.77 42.47
CA HIS A 149 11.95 -45.86 42.71
C HIS A 149 12.77 -45.62 43.98
N ASP A 150 13.35 -44.43 44.14
CA ASP A 150 14.11 -44.03 45.32
C ASP A 150 13.25 -44.09 46.58
N TYR A 151 12.00 -43.60 46.52
CA TYR A 151 11.04 -43.72 47.62
C TYR A 151 10.79 -45.19 48.01
N MET A 152 10.61 -46.08 47.03
CA MET A 152 10.41 -47.51 47.29
C MET A 152 11.65 -48.15 47.91
N GLU A 153 12.87 -47.79 47.47
CA GLU A 153 14.11 -48.30 48.06
C GLU A 153 14.28 -47.83 49.51
N ILE A 154 14.04 -46.55 49.77
CA ILE A 154 14.09 -45.98 51.13
C ILE A 154 13.06 -46.66 52.03
N ASN A 155 11.81 -46.83 51.55
CA ASN A 155 10.77 -47.49 52.34
C ASN A 155 11.15 -48.94 52.69
N LYS A 156 11.72 -49.69 51.74
CA LYS A 156 12.24 -51.05 52.01
C LYS A 156 13.37 -51.06 53.04
N LYS A 157 14.29 -50.08 52.99
CA LYS A 157 15.35 -49.95 54.01
C LYS A 157 14.77 -49.67 55.39
N ILE A 158 13.82 -48.75 55.48
CA ILE A 158 13.10 -48.46 56.73
C ILE A 158 12.42 -49.73 57.27
N ASP A 159 11.71 -50.48 56.43
CA ASP A 159 11.05 -51.72 56.84
C ASP A 159 12.05 -52.77 57.36
N LEU A 160 13.21 -52.91 56.70
CA LEU A 160 14.29 -53.80 57.14
C LEU A 160 14.90 -53.34 58.47
N GLU A 161 15.20 -52.05 58.62
CA GLU A 161 15.72 -51.50 59.87
C GLU A 161 14.73 -51.67 61.02
N VAL A 162 13.44 -51.40 60.80
CA VAL A 162 12.36 -51.61 61.78
C VAL A 162 12.26 -53.07 62.18
N ALA A 163 12.30 -54.00 61.23
CA ALA A 163 12.31 -55.44 61.52
C ALA A 163 13.55 -55.84 62.33
N SER A 164 14.72 -55.34 61.96
CA SER A 164 15.98 -55.61 62.68
C SER A 164 15.94 -55.08 64.12
N LEU A 165 15.49 -53.85 64.33
CA LEU A 165 15.32 -53.24 65.65
C LEU A 165 14.32 -54.02 66.50
N LYS A 166 13.23 -54.50 65.89
CA LYS A 166 12.24 -55.34 66.58
C LYS A 166 12.85 -56.68 67.03
N THR A 167 13.64 -57.35 66.17
CA THR A 167 14.32 -58.60 66.55
C THR A 167 15.34 -58.38 67.67
N LEU A 168 16.09 -57.28 67.62
CA LEU A 168 17.04 -56.90 68.67
C LEU A 168 16.30 -56.62 69.99
N LEU A 169 15.18 -55.90 69.95
CA LEU A 169 14.33 -55.65 71.11
C LEU A 169 13.79 -56.95 71.72
N GLU A 170 13.32 -57.89 70.90
CA GLU A 170 12.85 -59.20 71.37
C GLU A 170 13.98 -60.02 72.02
N SER A 171 15.18 -59.99 71.44
CA SER A 171 16.38 -60.63 72.01
C SER A 171 16.73 -60.03 73.37
N LEU A 172 16.81 -58.70 73.48
CA LEU A 172 17.10 -58.01 74.75
C LEU A 172 16.04 -58.29 75.82
N LYS A 173 14.76 -58.38 75.45
CA LYS A 173 13.69 -58.79 76.37
C LYS A 173 13.92 -60.20 76.89
N LEU A 174 14.23 -61.17 76.02
CA LEU A 174 14.53 -62.55 76.42
C LEU A 174 15.75 -62.62 77.33
N GLU A 175 16.80 -61.85 77.03
CA GLU A 175 18.00 -61.76 77.86
C GLU A 175 17.67 -61.17 79.24
N THR A 176 16.88 -60.11 79.31
CA THR A 176 16.42 -59.50 80.57
C THR A 176 15.60 -60.49 81.40
N VAL A 177 14.70 -61.26 80.78
CA VAL A 177 13.93 -62.31 81.46
C VAL A 177 14.86 -63.41 82.00
N ARG A 178 15.87 -63.83 81.23
CA ARG A 178 16.88 -64.81 81.68
C ARG A 178 17.69 -64.30 82.87
N TYR A 179 18.18 -63.05 82.82
CA TYR A 179 18.89 -62.44 83.95
C TYR A 179 18.01 -62.34 85.19
N LEU A 180 16.74 -61.96 85.04
CA LEU A 180 15.79 -61.88 86.16
C LEU A 180 15.52 -63.26 86.77
N ALA A 181 15.37 -64.31 85.95
CA ALA A 181 15.24 -65.68 86.45
C ALA A 181 16.50 -66.11 87.23
N ALA A 182 17.69 -65.79 86.71
CA ALA A 182 18.96 -66.12 87.36
C ALA A 182 19.11 -65.41 88.73
N THR A 183 18.74 -64.13 88.83
CA THR A 183 18.83 -63.39 90.10
C THR A 183 17.83 -63.92 91.13
N VAL A 184 16.58 -64.21 90.73
CA VAL A 184 15.59 -64.83 91.62
C VAL A 184 16.07 -66.19 92.12
N PHE A 185 16.64 -67.02 91.23
CA PHE A 185 17.17 -68.33 91.61
C PHE A 185 18.36 -68.22 92.58
N CYS A 186 19.28 -67.28 92.35
CA CYS A 186 20.37 -66.96 93.28
C CYS A 186 19.84 -66.52 94.65
N CYS A 187 18.84 -65.63 94.70
CA CYS A 187 18.22 -65.21 95.95
C CYS A 187 17.60 -66.39 96.71
N VAL A 188 16.84 -67.25 96.02
CA VAL A 188 16.25 -68.47 96.63
C VAL A 188 17.34 -69.41 97.14
N ALA A 189 18.41 -69.63 96.36
CA ALA A 189 19.55 -70.46 96.77
C ALA A 189 20.24 -69.92 98.03
N LEU A 190 20.41 -68.58 98.13
CA LEU A 190 20.94 -67.94 99.33
C LEU A 190 20.01 -68.11 100.54
N VAL A 191 18.70 -67.90 100.38
CA VAL A 191 17.71 -68.12 101.46
C VAL A 191 17.74 -69.58 101.94
N LEU A 192 17.77 -70.55 101.02
CA LEU A 192 17.88 -71.97 101.35
C LEU A 192 19.22 -72.30 102.02
N GLY A 193 20.31 -71.68 101.58
CA GLY A 193 21.64 -71.80 102.17
C GLY A 193 21.67 -71.31 103.62
N VAL A 194 21.10 -70.13 103.89
CA VAL A 194 20.98 -69.58 105.25
C VAL A 194 20.07 -70.44 106.12
N TYR A 195 18.93 -70.90 105.60
CA TYR A 195 18.02 -71.80 106.33
C TYR A 195 18.70 -73.12 106.72
N ARG A 196 19.55 -73.67 105.85
CA ARG A 196 20.29 -74.90 106.11
C ARG A 196 21.44 -74.72 107.11
N PHE A 197 22.00 -73.52 107.23
CA PHE A 197 23.01 -73.18 108.24
C PHE A 197 22.41 -72.90 109.63
N TRP A 198 21.09 -72.71 109.73
CA TRP A 198 20.36 -72.42 110.98
C TRP A 198 19.62 -73.63 111.56
N LYS A 199 19.86 -74.82 110.99
CA LYS A 199 19.45 -76.13 111.50
C LYS A 199 20.68 -76.89 111.98
#